data_AF-A0A8C9G1E7-F1
#
_entry.id   AF-A0A8C9G1E7-F1
#
_cell.length_a   1.000
_cell.length_b   1.000
_cell.length_c   1.000
_cell.angle_alpha   90.00
_cell.angle_beta   90.00
_cell.angle_gamma   90.00
#
_symmetry.space_group_name_H-M   'P 1'
#
loop_
_entity.id
_entity.type
_entity.pdbx_description
1 polymer ?
#
loop_
_entity_poly.entity_id
_entity_poly.type
_entity_poly.pdbx_seq_one_letter_code
_entity_poly.pdbx_strand_id
1 'polypeptide(L)'
;MGTGSLHTPWAGGPYTPHGHGVPPHPMGTAAGTVVTAVPMPTDEPWCPTLQDIGQAFAYMGADLEALRCRRLLPPELCPMDTRLDPSCSLEQGNLSAADTLALVTQLGDICKLLTVCVVACPCRYPDRARRELVTLLCFLSLDRTLRCQPLPDLWHLLHCLLEGIVAWKEQLPALCLSLCQLSQHHHSLLAVTRLLPDITHRERELRRRLSLCAMAQLLGKAPCTVLSLGAQEELPALEQLLAQSWPDSLQLHTHPDAADLEQESCYLSRSLLYLADVVVGAERPQEEQRGHLQRLCAQLEQYFGSGLREDMGQFYRSQLKNLATVLYVKWHELLE
;
A
#
# COMPACT_ATOMS: atom_id res chain seq x y z
N MET A 1 -25.09 -41.47 22.81
CA MET A 1 -24.52 -42.81 22.55
C MET A 1 -25.57 -43.62 21.78
N GLY A 2 -25.19 -44.20 20.62
CA GLY A 2 -25.96 -45.13 19.78
C GLY A 2 -27.00 -44.47 18.85
N THR A 3 -26.86 -44.27 17.53
CA THR A 3 -26.56 -45.11 16.34
C THR A 3 -27.59 -46.17 15.95
N GLY A 4 -28.28 -45.91 14.83
CA GLY A 4 -28.74 -46.85 13.80
C GLY A 4 -29.93 -47.78 14.15
N SER A 5 -30.70 -48.34 13.22
CA SER A 5 -31.01 -48.09 11.81
C SER A 5 -32.03 -49.18 11.41
N LEU A 6 -32.90 -48.85 10.43
CA LEU A 6 -33.55 -49.75 9.45
C LEU A 6 -34.56 -50.83 9.92
N HIS A 7 -35.79 -50.73 9.40
CA HIS A 7 -36.52 -51.84 8.78
C HIS A 7 -37.68 -51.35 7.88
N THR A 8 -37.55 -51.55 6.56
CA THR A 8 -38.63 -51.79 5.57
C THR A 8 -39.10 -53.26 5.70
N PRO A 9 -40.20 -53.80 5.10
CA PRO A 9 -40.57 -53.62 3.66
C PRO A 9 -42.03 -53.96 3.21
N TRP A 10 -42.23 -54.08 1.87
CA TRP A 10 -43.34 -54.65 1.05
C TRP A 10 -44.49 -53.70 0.64
N ALA A 11 -44.84 -53.42 -0.64
CA ALA A 11 -44.98 -54.15 -1.92
C ALA A 11 -46.44 -54.56 -2.24
N GLY A 12 -46.99 -54.05 -3.36
CA GLY A 12 -48.19 -54.59 -4.06
C GLY A 12 -49.28 -53.57 -4.43
N GLY A 13 -49.36 -53.14 -5.71
CA GLY A 13 -50.55 -52.48 -6.31
C GLY A 13 -51.56 -53.50 -6.86
N PRO A 14 -52.30 -53.25 -7.98
CA PRO A 14 -52.92 -52.02 -8.52
C PRO A 14 -54.43 -52.23 -8.86
N TYR A 15 -55.18 -51.21 -9.32
CA TYR A 15 -56.27 -51.34 -10.33
C TYR A 15 -56.80 -49.95 -10.78
N THR A 16 -56.98 -49.79 -12.09
CA THR A 16 -57.52 -48.62 -12.84
C THR A 16 -59.06 -48.65 -12.93
N PRO A 17 -59.72 -47.57 -13.41
CA PRO A 17 -60.15 -47.59 -14.82
C PRO A 17 -60.19 -46.21 -15.55
N HIS A 18 -60.48 -46.33 -16.86
CA HIS A 18 -60.46 -45.40 -17.99
C HIS A 18 -61.37 -44.16 -17.98
N GLY A 19 -60.99 -43.17 -18.82
CA GLY A 19 -61.89 -42.19 -19.43
C GLY A 19 -61.24 -41.48 -20.64
N HIS A 20 -61.76 -41.72 -21.85
CA HIS A 20 -61.35 -41.14 -23.13
C HIS A 20 -61.97 -39.74 -23.37
N GLY A 21 -61.26 -38.87 -24.11
CA GLY A 21 -61.83 -37.67 -24.74
C GLY A 21 -60.79 -36.85 -25.53
N VAL A 22 -60.87 -36.92 -26.87
CA VAL A 22 -60.22 -36.08 -27.92
C VAL A 22 -61.29 -35.03 -28.36
N PRO A 23 -61.07 -33.80 -28.92
CA PRO A 23 -60.11 -33.30 -29.95
C PRO A 23 -59.66 -31.80 -29.71
N PRO A 24 -59.29 -30.92 -30.69
CA PRO A 24 -58.66 -31.07 -32.04
C PRO A 24 -57.38 -30.20 -32.23
N HIS A 25 -56.66 -30.41 -33.34
CA HIS A 25 -55.70 -29.45 -33.92
C HIS A 25 -56.40 -28.24 -34.57
N PRO A 26 -55.72 -27.08 -34.66
CA PRO A 26 -55.71 -26.37 -35.94
C PRO A 26 -54.33 -25.87 -36.38
N MET A 27 -54.35 -25.46 -37.65
CA MET A 27 -53.27 -25.07 -38.56
C MET A 27 -52.48 -23.84 -38.13
N GLY A 28 -51.32 -23.67 -38.77
CA GLY A 28 -50.31 -22.69 -38.41
C GLY A 28 -50.65 -21.24 -38.68
N THR A 29 -49.85 -20.36 -38.09
CA THR A 29 -49.52 -19.07 -38.65
C THR A 29 -48.15 -18.67 -38.12
N ALA A 30 -47.23 -18.42 -39.05
CA ALA A 30 -45.92 -17.87 -38.75
C ALA A 30 -46.10 -16.45 -38.18
N ALA A 31 -45.69 -16.26 -36.93
CA ALA A 31 -45.39 -14.95 -36.38
C ALA A 31 -43.95 -15.05 -35.86
N GLY A 32 -43.03 -14.44 -36.59
CA GLY A 32 -41.64 -14.34 -36.19
C GLY A 32 -41.57 -13.68 -34.83
N THR A 33 -41.12 -14.42 -33.83
CA THR A 33 -40.60 -13.83 -32.61
C THR A 33 -39.36 -13.06 -33.02
N VAL A 34 -39.55 -11.76 -33.26
CA VAL A 34 -38.45 -10.81 -33.24
C VAL A 34 -37.89 -10.92 -31.84
N VAL A 35 -36.78 -11.66 -31.72
CA VAL A 35 -35.85 -11.47 -30.62
C VAL A 35 -35.42 -10.02 -30.77
N THR A 36 -36.05 -9.13 -30.01
CA THR A 36 -35.48 -7.84 -29.70
C THR A 36 -34.21 -8.15 -28.92
N ALA A 37 -33.13 -8.39 -29.67
CA ALA A 37 -31.80 -8.12 -29.19
C ALA A 37 -31.89 -6.71 -28.63
N VAL A 38 -31.71 -6.56 -27.33
CA VAL A 38 -31.44 -5.27 -26.71
C VAL A 38 -30.05 -4.91 -27.18
N PRO A 39 -29.85 -3.98 -28.15
CA PRO A 39 -28.54 -3.46 -28.42
C PRO A 39 -28.49 -2.18 -27.59
N MET A 40 -28.12 -2.30 -26.32
CA MET A 40 -27.54 -1.14 -25.66
C MET A 40 -26.09 -1.10 -26.13
N PRO A 41 -25.67 -0.19 -27.03
CA PRO A 41 -24.30 0.25 -26.94
C PRO A 41 -24.20 0.86 -25.56
N THR A 42 -23.52 0.19 -24.64
CA THR A 42 -23.05 0.89 -23.44
C THR A 42 -22.07 1.92 -23.96
N ASP A 43 -22.51 3.17 -24.11
CA ASP A 43 -21.66 4.36 -24.27
C ASP A 43 -20.76 4.59 -23.03
N GLU A 44 -20.55 3.55 -22.22
CA GLU A 44 -19.68 3.59 -21.06
C GLU A 44 -18.24 3.36 -21.53
N PRO A 45 -17.30 4.24 -21.16
CA PRO A 45 -15.90 4.07 -21.54
C PRO A 45 -15.38 2.73 -21.01
N TRP A 46 -14.66 1.99 -21.87
CA TRP A 46 -13.94 0.81 -21.40
C TRP A 46 -12.90 1.22 -20.35
N CYS A 47 -12.84 0.48 -19.24
CA CYS A 47 -11.82 0.64 -18.19
C CYS A 47 -11.30 -0.74 -17.78
N PRO A 48 -10.00 -0.88 -17.49
CA PRO A 48 -9.41 -2.14 -17.08
C PRO A 48 -9.92 -2.56 -15.70
N THR A 49 -10.23 -3.84 -15.56
CA THR A 49 -10.57 -4.44 -14.26
C THR A 49 -9.32 -4.56 -13.38
N LEU A 50 -9.51 -4.77 -12.08
CA LEU A 50 -8.39 -5.06 -11.17
C LEU A 50 -7.57 -6.27 -11.62
N GLN A 51 -8.22 -7.26 -12.26
CA GLN A 51 -7.55 -8.42 -12.83
C GLN A 51 -6.66 -8.06 -14.03
N ASP A 52 -7.18 -7.25 -14.95
CA ASP A 52 -6.40 -6.77 -16.10
C ASP A 52 -5.15 -6.01 -15.63
N ILE A 53 -5.30 -5.20 -14.58
CA ILE A 53 -4.20 -4.42 -13.99
C ILE A 53 -3.15 -5.34 -13.36
N GLY A 54 -3.56 -6.26 -12.48
CA GLY A 54 -2.64 -7.21 -11.83
C GLY A 54 -1.90 -8.06 -12.86
N GLN A 55 -2.61 -8.51 -13.91
CA GLN A 55 -2.04 -9.29 -15.00
C GLN A 55 -1.03 -8.49 -15.84
N ALA A 56 -1.31 -7.21 -16.12
CA ALA A 56 -0.37 -6.35 -16.84
C ALA A 56 0.95 -6.17 -16.09
N PHE A 57 0.90 -5.97 -14.77
CA PHE A 57 2.12 -5.89 -13.95
C PHE A 57 2.85 -7.23 -13.86
N ALA A 58 2.14 -8.35 -13.73
CA ALA A 58 2.74 -9.69 -13.78
C ALA A 58 3.46 -9.94 -15.13
N TYR A 59 2.87 -9.53 -16.25
CA TYR A 59 3.52 -9.63 -17.57
C TYR A 59 4.77 -8.76 -17.72
N MET A 60 4.89 -7.67 -16.96
CA MET A 60 6.10 -6.85 -16.89
C MET A 60 7.17 -7.43 -15.95
N GLY A 61 6.91 -8.57 -15.30
CA GLY A 61 7.85 -9.24 -14.41
C GLY A 61 7.71 -8.89 -12.93
N ALA A 62 6.58 -8.30 -12.51
CA ALA A 62 6.29 -8.08 -11.09
C ALA A 62 6.14 -9.40 -10.34
N ASP A 63 6.91 -9.60 -9.27
CA ASP A 63 6.68 -10.72 -8.34
C ASP A 63 5.58 -10.36 -7.33
N LEU A 64 4.35 -10.75 -7.65
CA LEU A 64 3.18 -10.51 -6.80
C LEU A 64 2.98 -11.62 -5.75
N GLU A 65 3.85 -12.62 -5.68
CA GLU A 65 3.68 -13.74 -4.74
C GLU A 65 3.75 -13.27 -3.29
N ALA A 66 4.66 -12.34 -2.97
CA ALA A 66 4.78 -11.79 -1.63
C ALA A 66 3.47 -11.12 -1.15
N LEU A 67 2.79 -10.38 -2.03
CA LEU A 67 1.50 -9.73 -1.75
C LEU A 67 0.39 -10.76 -1.54
N ARG A 68 0.37 -11.80 -2.38
CA ARG A 68 -0.59 -12.91 -2.33
C ARG A 68 -0.45 -13.72 -1.04
N CYS A 69 0.77 -14.12 -0.67
CA CYS A 69 1.07 -14.89 0.54
C CYS A 69 0.69 -14.13 1.81
N ARG A 70 0.90 -12.81 1.82
CA ARG A 70 0.50 -11.94 2.94
C ARG A 70 -0.97 -11.52 2.91
N ARG A 71 -1.71 -11.87 1.85
CA ARG A 71 -3.11 -11.49 1.62
C ARG A 71 -3.35 -9.97 1.73
N LEU A 72 -2.38 -9.18 1.27
CA LEU A 72 -2.45 -7.72 1.32
C LEU A 72 -3.34 -7.15 0.21
N LEU A 73 -3.50 -7.89 -0.87
CA LEU A 73 -4.32 -7.56 -2.03
C LEU A 73 -5.31 -8.68 -2.31
N PRO A 74 -6.44 -8.36 -2.97
CA PRO A 74 -7.42 -9.36 -3.34
C PRO A 74 -6.89 -10.22 -4.51
N PRO A 75 -7.38 -11.46 -4.69
CA PRO A 75 -6.87 -12.39 -5.71
C PRO A 75 -6.93 -11.84 -7.13
N GLU A 76 -7.85 -10.93 -7.42
CA GLU A 76 -7.98 -10.27 -8.71
C GLU A 76 -6.71 -9.49 -9.06
N LEU A 77 -6.12 -8.75 -8.11
CA LEU A 77 -4.86 -8.01 -8.34
C LEU A 77 -3.61 -8.89 -8.28
N CYS A 78 -3.74 -10.13 -7.83
CA CYS A 78 -2.63 -11.09 -7.74
C CYS A 78 -3.02 -12.39 -8.48
N PRO A 79 -3.18 -12.33 -9.81
CA PRO A 79 -3.64 -13.47 -10.58
C PRO A 79 -2.69 -14.66 -10.41
N MET A 80 -3.27 -15.87 -10.35
CA MET A 80 -2.47 -17.10 -10.33
C MET A 80 -1.82 -17.27 -11.69
N ASP A 81 -0.52 -17.55 -11.63
CA ASP A 81 0.35 -17.73 -12.78
C ASP A 81 -0.21 -18.83 -13.69
N THR A 82 -0.98 -18.45 -14.70
CA THR A 82 -1.68 -19.42 -15.55
C THR A 82 -1.01 -19.61 -16.90
N ARG A 83 -0.18 -18.68 -17.39
CA ARG A 83 0.49 -18.79 -18.71
C ARG A 83 1.71 -17.86 -18.90
N LEU A 84 2.68 -17.81 -17.99
CA LEU A 84 4.01 -17.33 -18.39
C LEU A 84 4.71 -18.49 -19.12
N ASP A 85 4.73 -18.40 -20.45
CA ASP A 85 5.64 -19.20 -21.26
C ASP A 85 7.06 -18.84 -20.76
N PRO A 86 7.87 -19.80 -20.28
CA PRO A 86 9.21 -19.52 -19.72
C PRO A 86 10.19 -18.93 -20.74
N SER A 87 9.76 -18.77 -22.00
CA SER A 87 10.44 -18.07 -23.08
C SER A 87 10.15 -16.56 -23.13
N CYS A 88 9.15 -16.05 -22.41
CA CYS A 88 8.79 -14.62 -22.33
C CYS A 88 9.16 -13.97 -21.00
N SER A 89 9.62 -14.73 -20.00
CA SER A 89 10.32 -14.13 -18.87
C SER A 89 11.58 -13.45 -19.41
N LEU A 90 11.64 -12.12 -19.37
CA LEU A 90 12.90 -11.41 -19.54
C LEU A 90 13.92 -12.11 -18.66
N GLU A 91 14.96 -12.69 -19.27
CA GLU A 91 16.00 -13.38 -18.53
C GLU A 91 16.44 -12.46 -17.40
N GLN A 92 16.55 -13.00 -16.19
CA GLN A 92 16.94 -12.29 -14.95
C GLN A 92 18.42 -11.81 -14.99
N GLY A 93 18.94 -11.50 -16.17
CA GLY A 93 20.17 -10.76 -16.40
C GLY A 93 19.92 -9.25 -16.43
N ASN A 94 21.00 -8.48 -16.29
CA ASN A 94 20.94 -7.03 -16.39
C ASN A 94 20.26 -6.59 -17.69
N LEU A 95 19.10 -5.96 -17.58
CA LEU A 95 18.38 -5.37 -18.71
C LEU A 95 19.33 -4.47 -19.50
N SER A 96 19.28 -4.54 -20.82
CA SER A 96 19.99 -3.56 -21.63
C SER A 96 19.42 -2.16 -21.36
N ALA A 97 20.19 -1.12 -21.68
CA ALA A 97 19.69 0.25 -21.54
C ALA A 97 18.41 0.51 -22.38
N ALA A 98 18.28 -0.17 -23.52
CA ALA A 98 17.10 -0.08 -24.38
C ALA A 98 15.88 -0.77 -23.74
N ASP A 99 16.06 -1.97 -23.17
CA ASP A 99 14.99 -2.71 -22.50
C ASP A 99 14.51 -1.99 -21.24
N THR A 100 15.44 -1.38 -20.50
CA THR A 100 15.13 -0.53 -19.35
C THR A 100 14.28 0.67 -19.78
N LEU A 101 14.67 1.37 -20.85
CA LEU A 101 13.91 2.50 -21.37
C LEU A 101 12.51 2.08 -21.87
N ALA A 102 12.39 0.91 -22.49
CA ALA A 102 11.11 0.37 -22.92
C ALA A 102 10.19 0.06 -21.72
N LEU A 103 10.71 -0.58 -20.68
CA LEU A 103 10.00 -0.88 -19.45
C LEU A 103 9.54 0.40 -18.73
N VAL A 104 10.44 1.37 -18.61
CA VAL A 104 10.13 2.72 -18.12
C VAL A 104 8.93 3.33 -18.87
N THR A 105 8.98 3.28 -20.21
CA THR A 105 7.93 3.87 -21.05
C THR A 105 6.60 3.16 -20.84
N GLN A 106 6.60 1.83 -20.82
CA GLN A 106 5.40 1.01 -20.60
C GLN A 106 4.78 1.27 -19.22
N LEU A 107 5.60 1.36 -18.17
CA LEU A 107 5.12 1.72 -16.83
C LEU A 107 4.48 3.11 -16.80
N GLY A 108 5.09 4.09 -17.45
CA GLY A 108 4.53 5.43 -17.59
C GLY A 108 3.19 5.44 -18.32
N ASP A 109 3.08 4.71 -19.44
CA ASP A 109 1.86 4.62 -20.23
C ASP A 109 0.73 3.90 -19.48
N ILE A 110 1.05 2.85 -18.72
CA ILE A 110 0.08 2.19 -17.82
C ILE A 110 -0.39 3.19 -16.76
N CYS A 111 0.53 3.95 -16.13
CA CYS A 111 0.14 4.93 -15.11
C CYS A 111 -0.78 6.02 -15.69
N LYS A 112 -0.49 6.52 -16.89
CA LYS A 112 -1.34 7.51 -17.59
C LYS A 112 -2.71 6.94 -17.93
N LEU A 113 -2.76 5.75 -18.52
CA LEU A 113 -4.02 5.09 -18.86
C LEU A 113 -4.88 4.90 -17.61
N LEU A 114 -4.30 4.36 -16.53
CA LEU A 114 -5.01 4.17 -15.26
C LEU A 114 -5.48 5.49 -14.68
N THR A 115 -4.69 6.55 -14.78
CA THR A 115 -5.09 7.88 -14.32
C THR A 115 -6.36 8.34 -15.06
N VAL A 116 -6.37 8.22 -16.38
CA VAL A 116 -7.55 8.56 -17.20
C VAL A 116 -8.75 7.72 -16.80
N CYS A 117 -8.59 6.40 -16.61
CA CYS A 117 -9.70 5.52 -16.21
C CYS A 117 -10.26 5.87 -14.82
N VAL A 118 -9.39 6.12 -13.84
CA VAL A 118 -9.76 6.43 -12.46
C VAL A 118 -10.49 7.79 -12.35
N VAL A 119 -10.12 8.74 -13.20
CA VAL A 119 -10.75 10.07 -13.25
C VAL A 119 -12.03 10.07 -14.07
N ALA A 120 -12.06 9.42 -15.24
CA ALA A 120 -13.21 9.41 -16.13
C ALA A 120 -14.33 8.47 -15.66
N CYS A 121 -13.99 7.37 -14.99
CA CYS A 121 -14.94 6.36 -14.52
C CYS A 121 -14.79 6.08 -13.01
N PRO A 122 -15.00 7.07 -12.13
CA PRO A 122 -14.73 6.95 -10.69
C PRO A 122 -15.57 5.84 -10.03
N CYS A 123 -16.78 5.59 -10.51
CA CYS A 123 -17.67 4.52 -10.04
C CYS A 123 -17.13 3.10 -10.29
N ARG A 124 -16.21 2.91 -11.25
CA ARG A 124 -15.55 1.62 -11.51
C ARG A 124 -14.41 1.32 -10.53
N TYR A 125 -13.93 2.34 -9.81
CA TYR A 125 -12.87 2.22 -8.82
C TYR A 125 -13.38 2.74 -7.47
N PRO A 126 -14.17 1.93 -6.74
CA PRO A 126 -14.61 2.30 -5.40
C PRO A 126 -13.41 2.42 -4.45
N ASP A 127 -13.63 3.06 -3.31
CA ASP A 127 -12.62 3.31 -2.27
C ASP A 127 -11.70 2.12 -1.96
N ARG A 128 -12.27 0.92 -1.84
CA ARG A 128 -11.51 -0.31 -1.61
C ARG A 128 -10.52 -0.60 -2.74
N ALA A 129 -10.98 -0.52 -3.99
CA ALA A 129 -10.16 -0.75 -5.17
C ALA A 129 -9.03 0.30 -5.26
N ARG A 130 -9.35 1.58 -4.97
CA ARG A 130 -8.36 2.66 -4.94
C ARG A 130 -7.26 2.38 -3.92
N ARG A 131 -7.63 1.99 -2.69
CA ARG A 131 -6.66 1.61 -1.63
C ARG A 131 -5.78 0.44 -2.06
N GLU A 132 -6.37 -0.59 -2.65
CA GLU A 132 -5.63 -1.78 -3.12
C GLU A 132 -4.67 -1.43 -4.26
N LEU A 133 -5.07 -0.55 -5.18
CA LEU A 133 -4.19 -0.02 -6.23
C LEU A 133 -3.03 0.81 -5.65
N VAL A 134 -3.28 1.69 -4.68
CA VAL A 134 -2.20 2.43 -3.99
C VAL A 134 -1.22 1.45 -3.34
N THR A 135 -1.73 0.41 -2.68
CA THR A 135 -0.89 -0.62 -2.03
C THR A 135 -0.04 -1.38 -3.05
N LEU A 136 -0.63 -1.78 -4.19
CA LEU A 136 0.08 -2.42 -5.30
C LEU A 136 1.18 -1.51 -5.85
N LEU A 137 0.85 -0.27 -6.18
CA LEU A 137 1.80 0.69 -6.74
C LEU A 137 2.97 0.98 -5.79
N CYS A 138 2.69 1.13 -4.49
CA CYS A 138 3.73 1.25 -3.46
C CYS A 138 4.60 0.00 -3.37
N PHE A 139 4.02 -1.21 -3.48
CA PHE A 139 4.79 -2.45 -3.52
C PHE A 139 5.71 -2.52 -4.75
N LEU A 140 5.17 -2.24 -5.94
CA LEU A 140 5.92 -2.27 -7.19
C LEU A 140 7.08 -1.27 -7.20
N SER A 141 6.92 -0.12 -6.53
CA SER A 141 8.00 0.85 -6.37
C SER A 141 9.21 0.32 -5.59
N LEU A 142 9.01 -0.70 -4.76
CA LEU A 142 10.06 -1.35 -4.00
C LEU A 142 10.79 -2.41 -4.83
N ASP A 143 10.14 -2.95 -5.86
CA ASP A 143 10.69 -3.98 -6.72
C ASP A 143 11.89 -3.45 -7.50
N ARG A 144 13.01 -4.17 -7.43
CA ARG A 144 14.25 -3.76 -8.10
C ARG A 144 14.18 -3.97 -9.61
N THR A 145 13.36 -4.89 -10.10
CA THR A 145 13.20 -5.19 -11.53
C THR A 145 12.37 -4.10 -12.23
N LEU A 146 11.40 -3.52 -11.52
CA LEU A 146 10.51 -2.47 -12.00
C LEU A 146 10.93 -1.06 -11.56
N ARG A 147 12.10 -0.92 -10.93
CA ARG A 147 12.70 0.38 -10.57
C ARG A 147 13.14 1.12 -11.82
N CYS A 148 12.16 1.73 -12.47
CA CYS A 148 12.30 2.42 -13.73
C CYS A 148 11.68 3.81 -13.54
N GLN A 149 12.54 4.83 -13.40
CA GLN A 149 12.11 6.23 -13.38
C GLN A 149 11.75 6.66 -14.82
N PRO A 150 10.59 7.31 -15.05
CA PRO A 150 10.23 8.51 -14.30
C PRO A 150 8.99 8.33 -13.39
N LEU A 151 9.11 8.85 -12.17
CA LEU A 151 8.05 8.87 -11.15
C LEU A 151 6.88 9.88 -11.36
N PRO A 152 6.86 10.86 -12.28
CA PRO A 152 5.75 11.82 -12.36
C PRO A 152 4.40 11.17 -12.66
N ASP A 153 4.35 10.24 -13.61
CA ASP A 153 3.10 9.58 -14.01
C ASP A 153 2.55 8.71 -12.86
N LEU A 154 3.44 7.99 -12.16
CA LEU A 154 3.10 7.23 -10.96
C LEU A 154 2.57 8.14 -9.85
N TRP A 155 3.25 9.26 -9.61
CA TRP A 155 2.90 10.19 -8.56
C TRP A 155 1.56 10.89 -8.84
N HIS A 156 1.29 11.22 -10.11
CA HIS A 156 0.00 11.74 -10.53
C HIS A 156 -1.12 10.70 -10.38
N LEU A 157 -0.87 9.43 -10.72
CA LEU A 157 -1.81 8.35 -10.48
C LEU A 157 -2.12 8.18 -8.98
N LEU A 158 -1.09 8.17 -8.13
CA LEU A 158 -1.25 8.10 -6.67
C LEU A 158 -2.12 9.25 -6.15
N HIS A 159 -1.87 10.47 -6.61
CA HIS A 159 -2.70 11.63 -6.29
C HIS A 159 -4.17 11.41 -6.68
N CYS A 160 -4.45 11.04 -7.93
CA CYS A 160 -5.81 10.81 -8.40
C CYS A 160 -6.53 9.65 -7.69
N LEU A 161 -5.80 8.60 -7.30
CA LEU A 161 -6.33 7.50 -6.51
C LEU A 161 -6.74 7.96 -5.10
N LEU A 162 -5.84 8.65 -4.40
CA LEU A 162 -6.03 9.12 -3.03
C LEU A 162 -7.15 10.17 -2.93
N GLU A 163 -7.15 11.17 -3.82
CA GLU A 163 -8.17 12.22 -3.81
C GLU A 163 -9.57 11.67 -4.11
N GLY A 164 -9.69 10.65 -4.95
CA GLY A 164 -10.98 10.05 -5.25
C GLY A 164 -11.50 9.04 -4.20
N ILE A 165 -10.81 8.86 -3.07
CA ILE A 165 -11.37 8.10 -1.94
C ILE A 165 -12.45 8.95 -1.25
N VAL A 166 -13.69 8.45 -1.21
CA VAL A 166 -14.83 9.15 -0.65
C VAL A 166 -14.85 9.04 0.87
N ALA A 167 -14.83 7.82 1.42
CA ALA A 167 -14.85 7.51 2.85
C ALA A 167 -13.45 7.57 3.47
N TRP A 168 -12.73 8.68 3.26
CA TRP A 168 -11.32 8.84 3.66
C TRP A 168 -10.99 8.36 5.07
N LYS A 169 -11.75 8.82 6.07
CA LYS A 169 -11.53 8.48 7.49
C LYS A 169 -11.63 6.98 7.78
N GLU A 170 -12.47 6.27 7.04
CA GLU A 170 -12.67 4.82 7.20
C GLU A 170 -11.57 4.02 6.48
N GLN A 171 -11.11 4.51 5.32
CA GLN A 171 -10.11 3.82 4.52
C GLN A 171 -8.67 4.04 4.99
N LEU A 172 -8.38 5.20 5.58
CA LEU A 172 -7.05 5.62 5.98
C LEU A 172 -6.34 4.64 6.92
N PRO A 173 -6.96 4.14 8.03
CA PRO A 173 -6.31 3.16 8.89
C PRO A 173 -5.94 1.87 8.15
N ALA A 174 -6.85 1.35 7.33
CA ALA A 174 -6.59 0.14 6.55
C ALA A 174 -5.47 0.36 5.53
N LEU A 175 -5.42 1.52 4.88
CA LEU A 175 -4.35 1.88 3.95
C LEU A 175 -2.98 1.94 4.65
N CYS A 176 -2.88 2.63 5.80
CA CYS A 176 -1.65 2.68 6.57
C CYS A 176 -1.15 1.29 6.98
N LEU A 177 -2.05 0.41 7.43
CA LEU A 177 -1.69 -0.97 7.79
C LEU A 177 -1.16 -1.75 6.59
N SER A 178 -1.86 -1.71 5.45
CA SER A 178 -1.43 -2.38 4.22
C SER A 178 -0.03 -1.91 3.79
N LEU A 179 0.22 -0.60 3.82
CA LEU A 179 1.52 -0.01 3.45
C LEU A 179 2.65 -0.37 4.43
N CYS A 180 2.37 -0.38 5.74
CA CYS A 180 3.33 -0.84 6.75
C CYS A 180 3.70 -2.33 6.60
N GLN A 181 2.76 -3.15 6.15
CA GLN A 181 2.96 -4.58 5.94
C GLN A 181 3.73 -4.93 4.66
N LEU A 182 4.02 -3.95 3.79
CA LEU A 182 4.80 -4.17 2.58
C LEU A 182 6.24 -4.62 2.90
N SER A 183 6.85 -4.07 3.95
CA SER A 183 8.22 -4.41 4.34
C SER A 183 8.47 -4.25 5.84
N GLN A 184 9.40 -5.02 6.37
CA GLN A 184 9.95 -4.84 7.72
C GLN A 184 11.23 -4.00 7.73
N HIS A 185 11.80 -3.71 6.56
CA HIS A 185 13.01 -2.90 6.44
C HIS A 185 12.69 -1.41 6.45
N HIS A 186 13.37 -0.67 7.33
CA HIS A 186 13.19 0.77 7.50
C HIS A 186 13.41 1.57 6.21
N HIS A 187 14.37 1.18 5.38
CA HIS A 187 14.60 1.83 4.08
C HIS A 187 13.41 1.70 3.13
N SER A 188 12.76 0.53 3.09
CA SER A 188 11.57 0.31 2.26
C SER A 188 10.39 1.14 2.76
N LEU A 189 10.14 1.15 4.07
CA LEU A 189 9.05 1.93 4.66
C LEU A 189 9.23 3.44 4.45
N LEU A 190 10.47 3.92 4.59
CA LEU A 190 10.81 5.31 4.28
C LEU A 190 10.65 5.61 2.79
N ALA A 191 11.04 4.69 1.90
CA ALA A 191 10.88 4.85 0.46
C ALA A 191 9.40 4.95 0.07
N VAL A 192 8.54 4.08 0.61
CA VAL A 192 7.07 4.15 0.41
C VAL A 192 6.52 5.48 0.91
N THR A 193 6.92 5.92 2.10
CA THR A 193 6.47 7.20 2.67
C THR A 193 6.86 8.40 1.80
N ARG A 194 8.05 8.38 1.20
CA ARG A 194 8.55 9.43 0.30
C ARG A 194 7.97 9.37 -1.11
N LEU A 195 7.55 8.18 -1.55
CA LEU A 195 6.87 8.02 -2.83
C LEU A 195 5.51 8.71 -2.83
N LEU A 196 4.81 8.67 -1.69
CA LEU A 196 3.47 9.23 -1.58
C LEU A 196 3.48 10.76 -1.79
N PRO A 197 2.46 11.31 -2.46
CA PRO A 197 2.33 12.73 -2.65
C PRO A 197 2.10 13.49 -1.32
N ASP A 198 2.28 14.80 -1.34
CA ASP A 198 2.08 15.72 -0.21
C ASP A 198 1.44 17.07 -0.60
N ILE A 199 0.74 17.11 -1.74
CA ILE A 199 0.08 18.33 -2.23
C ILE A 199 -1.15 18.65 -1.41
N THR A 200 -1.99 17.66 -1.14
CA THR A 200 -3.26 17.85 -0.46
C THR A 200 -3.16 17.53 1.02
N HIS A 201 -4.14 18.01 1.80
CA HIS A 201 -4.22 17.68 3.22
C HIS A 201 -4.34 16.17 3.46
N ARG A 202 -5.10 15.45 2.62
CA ARG A 202 -5.29 13.99 2.74
C ARG A 202 -3.98 13.25 2.55
N GLU A 203 -3.20 13.65 1.55
CA GLU A 203 -1.90 13.08 1.25
C GLU A 203 -0.90 13.32 2.39
N ARG A 204 -0.85 14.55 2.90
CA ARG A 204 -0.04 14.88 4.08
C ARG A 204 -0.48 14.07 5.31
N GLU A 205 -1.77 13.94 5.54
CA GLU A 205 -2.32 13.13 6.64
C GLU A 205 -1.93 11.65 6.52
N LEU A 206 -2.01 11.07 5.32
CA LEU A 206 -1.55 9.70 5.06
C LEU A 206 -0.08 9.55 5.37
N ARG A 207 0.77 10.46 4.88
CA ARG A 207 2.21 10.42 5.13
C ARG A 207 2.55 10.52 6.62
N ARG A 208 1.90 11.43 7.36
CA ARG A 208 2.09 11.55 8.82
C ARG A 208 1.67 10.27 9.55
N ARG A 209 0.46 9.76 9.31
CA ARG A 209 -0.05 8.54 9.97
C ARG A 209 0.77 7.30 9.61
N LEU A 210 1.13 7.15 8.33
CA LEU A 210 2.00 6.06 7.87
C LEU A 210 3.37 6.13 8.55
N SER A 211 3.94 7.33 8.69
CA SER A 211 5.25 7.51 9.32
C SER A 211 5.23 7.10 10.78
N LEU A 212 4.20 7.50 11.55
CA LEU A 212 4.03 7.06 12.93
C LEU A 212 3.83 5.53 13.02
N CYS A 213 3.05 4.94 12.11
CA CYS A 213 2.84 3.49 12.06
C CYS A 213 4.14 2.74 11.75
N ALA A 214 4.92 3.24 10.79
CA ALA A 214 6.22 2.68 10.43
C ALA A 214 7.21 2.80 11.60
N MET A 215 7.27 3.96 12.28
CA MET A 215 8.08 4.12 13.49
C MET A 215 7.66 3.16 14.59
N ALA A 216 6.36 3.01 14.86
CA ALA A 216 5.85 2.05 15.83
C ALA A 216 6.28 0.62 15.47
N GLN A 217 6.09 0.19 14.21
CA GLN A 217 6.49 -1.13 13.72
C GLN A 217 8.00 -1.38 13.90
N LEU A 218 8.82 -0.42 13.49
CA LEU A 218 10.29 -0.51 13.55
C LEU A 218 10.82 -0.54 14.98
N LEU A 219 10.08 0.04 15.93
CA LEU A 219 10.38 0.01 17.36
C LEU A 219 9.71 -1.17 18.09
N GLY A 220 9.16 -2.15 17.37
CA GLY A 220 8.54 -3.35 17.94
C GLY A 220 7.17 -3.12 18.58
N LYS A 221 6.52 -1.98 18.33
CA LYS A 221 5.17 -1.65 18.79
C LYS A 221 4.14 -1.98 17.71
N ALA A 222 2.91 -2.30 18.15
CA ALA A 222 1.81 -2.56 17.22
C ALA A 222 1.38 -1.27 16.50
N PRO A 223 1.38 -1.21 15.15
CA PRO A 223 1.00 0.00 14.39
C PRO A 223 -0.44 0.48 14.67
N CYS A 224 -1.33 -0.43 15.05
CA CYS A 224 -2.74 -0.12 15.33
C CYS A 224 -2.92 0.87 16.48
N THR A 225 -1.98 0.97 17.43
CA THR A 225 -2.08 1.91 18.56
C THR A 225 -1.98 3.37 18.12
N VAL A 226 -1.26 3.61 17.04
CA VAL A 226 -1.11 4.94 16.42
C VAL A 226 -2.33 5.30 15.59
N LEU A 227 -2.97 4.31 14.96
CA LEU A 227 -4.09 4.56 14.05
C LEU A 227 -5.37 5.02 14.74
N SER A 228 -5.52 4.71 16.02
CA SER A 228 -6.61 5.22 16.85
C SER A 228 -6.46 6.68 17.26
N LEU A 229 -5.28 7.29 17.02
CA LEU A 229 -4.99 8.64 17.48
C LEU A 229 -5.73 9.71 16.67
N GLY A 230 -6.19 10.74 17.39
CA GLY A 230 -6.64 12.00 16.81
C GLY A 230 -5.46 12.86 16.35
N ALA A 231 -5.72 13.86 15.50
CA ALA A 231 -4.68 14.75 14.97
C ALA A 231 -3.86 15.48 16.07
N GLN A 232 -4.48 15.79 17.21
CA GLN A 232 -3.78 16.42 18.34
C GLN A 232 -2.82 15.47 19.07
N GLU A 233 -3.04 14.16 18.95
CA GLU A 233 -2.28 13.13 19.67
C GLU A 233 -1.07 12.63 18.87
N GLU A 234 -0.92 13.05 17.60
CA GLU A 234 0.17 12.64 16.70
C GLU A 234 1.54 13.09 17.21
N LEU A 235 1.70 14.36 17.61
CA LEU A 235 2.96 14.89 18.16
C LEU A 235 3.33 14.32 19.54
N PRO A 236 2.38 14.18 20.49
CA PRO A 236 2.64 13.43 21.73
C PRO A 236 3.12 11.99 21.47
N ALA A 237 2.51 11.29 20.51
CA ALA A 237 2.94 9.94 20.15
C ALA A 237 4.34 9.95 19.50
N LEU A 238 4.63 10.94 18.65
CA LEU A 238 5.95 11.12 18.06
C LEU A 238 7.02 11.33 19.14
N GLU A 239 6.75 12.15 20.15
CA GLU A 239 7.65 12.41 21.28
C GLU A 239 8.06 11.12 22.00
N GLN A 240 7.11 10.20 22.19
CA GLN A 240 7.37 8.90 22.82
C GLN A 240 8.14 7.93 21.92
N LEU A 241 7.89 7.97 20.60
CA LEU A 241 8.59 7.13 19.63
C LEU A 241 10.02 7.63 19.39
N LEU A 242 10.20 8.94 19.28
CA LEU A 242 11.48 9.57 19.02
C LEU A 242 12.46 9.33 20.17
N ALA A 243 11.99 9.37 21.42
CA ALA A 243 12.79 9.02 22.61
C ALA A 243 13.38 7.59 22.56
N GLN A 244 12.80 6.69 21.77
CA GLN A 244 13.25 5.30 21.59
C GLN A 244 14.01 5.08 20.27
N SER A 245 14.16 6.13 19.45
CA SER A 245 14.72 6.07 18.10
C SER A 245 16.23 6.26 18.05
N TRP A 246 16.89 6.36 19.20
CA TRP A 246 18.31 6.64 19.31
C TRP A 246 19.16 5.37 19.23
N PRO A 247 20.36 5.41 18.62
CA PRO A 247 21.24 4.25 18.46
C PRO A 247 21.41 3.43 19.76
N ASP A 248 21.63 4.11 20.89
CA ASP A 248 21.90 3.46 22.18
C ASP A 248 20.66 2.81 22.82
N SER A 249 19.45 3.17 22.35
CA SER A 249 18.18 2.63 22.85
C SER A 249 17.61 1.54 21.93
N LEU A 250 18.15 1.38 20.73
CA LEU A 250 17.66 0.41 19.74
C LEU A 250 18.19 -1.00 20.07
N GLN A 251 17.28 -1.90 20.42
CA GLN A 251 17.61 -3.32 20.61
C GLN A 251 17.54 -4.04 19.25
N LEU A 252 18.61 -3.97 18.47
CA LEU A 252 18.75 -4.76 17.25
C LEU A 252 19.12 -6.21 17.60
N HIS A 253 18.39 -7.17 17.05
CA HIS A 253 18.70 -8.58 17.23
C HIS A 253 19.89 -9.00 16.34
N THR A 254 20.98 -9.41 16.99
CA THR A 254 22.07 -10.26 16.48
C THR A 254 22.75 -9.81 15.17
N HIS A 255 23.84 -9.05 15.31
CA HIS A 255 25.00 -9.14 14.41
C HIS A 255 26.19 -9.64 15.24
N PRO A 256 27.04 -10.53 14.71
CA PRO A 256 28.20 -11.06 15.43
C PRO A 256 29.29 -10.00 15.67
N ASP A 257 29.26 -8.87 14.94
CA ASP A 257 30.21 -7.78 15.04
C ASP A 257 29.56 -6.51 15.63
N ALA A 258 30.23 -5.91 16.61
CA ALA A 258 29.80 -4.68 17.26
C ALA A 258 29.83 -3.47 16.32
N ALA A 259 30.74 -3.43 15.35
CA ALA A 259 30.84 -2.33 14.39
C ALA A 259 29.64 -2.30 13.43
N ASP A 260 29.22 -3.49 12.94
CA ASP A 260 28.04 -3.62 12.09
C ASP A 260 26.76 -3.27 12.84
N LEU A 261 26.65 -3.64 14.12
CA LEU A 261 25.52 -3.26 14.97
C LEU A 261 25.41 -1.75 15.16
N GLU A 262 26.53 -1.07 15.40
CA GLU A 262 26.55 0.39 15.52
C GLU A 262 26.10 1.05 14.21
N GLN A 263 26.60 0.58 13.07
CA GLN A 263 26.21 1.07 11.75
C GLN A 263 24.70 0.89 11.50
N GLU A 264 24.16 -0.31 11.71
CA GLU A 264 22.74 -0.61 11.52
C GLU A 264 21.85 0.23 12.45
N SER A 265 22.24 0.40 13.72
CA SER A 265 21.51 1.24 14.67
C SER A 265 21.46 2.71 14.22
N CYS A 266 22.56 3.23 13.66
CA CYS A 266 22.61 4.59 13.12
C CYS A 266 21.75 4.73 11.86
N TYR A 267 21.70 3.74 10.98
CA TYR A 267 20.85 3.77 9.79
C TYR A 267 19.37 3.66 10.09
N LEU A 268 19.00 2.82 11.06
CA LEU A 268 17.64 2.75 11.57
C LEU A 268 17.24 4.09 12.20
N SER A 269 18.06 4.63 13.10
CA SER A 269 17.85 5.96 13.72
C SER A 269 17.70 7.06 12.68
N ARG A 270 18.52 7.05 11.64
CA ARG A 270 18.44 7.99 10.52
C ARG A 270 17.09 7.88 9.80
N SER A 271 16.61 6.66 9.58
CA SER A 271 15.32 6.43 8.94
C SER A 271 14.17 6.89 9.82
N LEU A 272 14.23 6.62 11.13
CA LEU A 272 13.27 7.09 12.12
C LEU A 272 13.23 8.63 12.20
N LEU A 273 14.38 9.31 12.13
CA LEU A 273 14.44 10.78 12.07
C LEU A 273 13.76 11.34 10.81
N TYR A 274 13.94 10.71 9.65
CA TYR A 274 13.23 11.15 8.45
C TYR A 274 11.72 10.90 8.53
N LEU A 275 11.29 9.78 9.13
CA LEU A 275 9.87 9.53 9.37
C LEU A 275 9.31 10.57 10.36
N ALA A 276 10.03 10.89 11.43
CA ALA A 276 9.67 11.94 12.38
C ALA A 276 9.51 13.30 11.70
N ASP A 277 10.42 13.66 10.78
CA ASP A 277 10.33 14.90 10.01
C ASP A 277 9.07 14.94 9.12
N VAL A 278 8.66 13.81 8.56
CA VAL A 278 7.41 13.71 7.82
C VAL A 278 6.19 13.93 8.73
N VAL A 279 6.23 13.43 9.97
CA VAL A 279 5.16 13.65 10.97
C VAL A 279 5.05 15.11 11.35
N VAL A 280 6.18 15.78 11.65
CA VAL A 280 6.21 17.21 11.96
C VAL A 280 5.72 18.03 10.77
N GLY A 281 6.11 17.65 9.56
CA GLY A 281 5.66 18.30 8.33
C GLY A 281 6.35 19.65 8.09
N ALA A 282 5.67 20.53 7.36
CA ALA A 282 6.14 21.88 7.01
C ALA A 282 5.15 22.98 7.41
N GLU A 283 4.01 22.62 7.99
CA GLU A 283 2.98 23.56 8.42
C GLU A 283 3.25 23.98 9.87
N ARG A 284 2.95 25.24 10.20
CA ARG A 284 3.09 25.72 11.58
C ARG A 284 2.13 24.94 12.50
N PRO A 285 2.60 24.44 13.66
CA PRO A 285 1.75 23.70 14.58
C PRO A 285 0.70 24.62 15.21
N GLN A 286 -0.43 24.03 15.60
CA GLN A 286 -1.42 24.71 16.42
C GLN A 286 -0.86 25.03 17.81
N GLU A 287 -1.46 25.99 18.54
CA GLU A 287 -0.94 26.42 19.84
C GLU A 287 -0.76 25.26 20.84
N GLU A 288 -1.72 24.34 20.88
CA GLU A 288 -1.70 23.13 21.73
C GLU A 288 -0.53 22.20 21.38
N GLN A 289 -0.11 22.20 20.12
CA GLN A 289 0.94 21.35 19.57
C GLN A 289 2.35 21.96 19.72
N ARG A 290 2.46 23.29 19.88
CA ARG A 290 3.75 24.00 20.01
C ARG A 290 4.59 23.48 21.17
N GLY A 291 3.96 23.16 22.31
CA GLY A 291 4.66 22.61 23.48
C GLY A 291 5.23 21.21 23.25
N HIS A 292 4.63 20.41 22.36
CA HIS A 292 5.18 19.12 21.95
C HIS A 292 6.35 19.30 20.98
N LEU A 293 6.23 20.23 20.01
CA LEU A 293 7.32 20.51 19.08
C LEU A 293 8.56 21.06 19.80
N GLN A 294 8.39 21.93 20.80
CA GLN A 294 9.48 22.39 21.67
C GLN A 294 10.20 21.22 22.38
N ARG A 295 9.45 20.22 22.87
CA ARG A 295 10.03 19.02 23.48
C ARG A 295 10.77 18.15 22.49
N LEU A 296 10.27 18.02 21.25
CA LEU A 296 10.97 17.32 20.18
C LEU A 296 12.32 18.00 19.84
N CYS A 297 12.33 19.34 19.75
CA CYS A 297 13.57 20.11 19.59
C CYS A 297 14.54 19.88 20.77
N ALA A 298 14.03 19.93 22.01
CA ALA A 298 14.84 19.67 23.20
C ALA A 298 15.41 18.23 23.23
N GLN A 299 14.66 17.22 22.77
CA GLN A 299 15.16 15.85 22.63
C GLN A 299 16.34 15.76 21.64
N LEU A 300 16.24 16.45 20.48
CA LEU A 300 17.33 16.50 19.50
C LEU A 300 18.57 17.18 20.09
N GLU A 301 18.38 18.32 20.77
CA GLU A 301 19.48 19.05 21.40
C GLU A 301 20.12 18.25 22.55
N GLN A 302 19.32 17.59 23.39
CA GLN A 302 19.83 16.78 24.48
C GLN A 302 20.70 15.61 23.97
N TYR A 303 20.27 14.93 22.90
CA TYR A 303 20.97 13.76 22.40
C TYR A 303 22.22 14.11 21.56
N PHE A 304 22.19 15.22 20.80
CA PHE A 304 23.26 15.57 19.87
C PHE A 304 24.10 16.80 20.29
N GLY A 305 23.58 17.63 21.20
CA GLY A 305 24.23 18.83 21.73
C GLY A 305 25.25 18.53 22.83
N SER A 306 25.08 17.44 23.58
CA SER A 306 26.16 16.92 24.43
C SER A 306 27.22 16.30 23.53
N GLY A 307 28.35 17.01 23.35
CA GLY A 307 29.39 16.68 22.38
C GLY A 307 29.72 15.19 22.28
N LEU A 308 29.13 14.51 21.30
CA LEU A 308 29.58 13.20 20.85
C LEU A 308 31.04 13.36 20.45
N ARG A 309 31.93 12.62 21.11
CA ARG A 309 33.36 12.63 20.85
C ARG A 309 33.57 12.05 19.45
N GLU A 310 33.76 12.93 18.47
CA GLU A 310 33.96 12.61 17.05
C GLU A 310 35.32 11.91 16.86
N ASP A 311 35.38 10.60 17.13
CA ASP A 311 36.51 9.77 16.71
C ASP A 311 36.32 9.35 15.24
N MET A 312 37.43 9.17 14.52
CA MET A 312 37.45 8.78 13.09
C MET A 312 36.73 7.46 12.77
N GLY A 313 36.33 6.67 13.78
CA GLY A 313 35.48 5.48 13.66
C GLY A 313 33.97 5.73 13.70
N GLN A 314 33.51 6.97 13.92
CA GLN A 314 32.09 7.30 14.16
C GLN A 314 31.39 8.02 12.99
N PHE A 315 31.83 7.80 11.75
CA PHE A 315 31.28 8.46 10.56
C PHE A 315 29.74 8.43 10.49
N TYR A 316 29.12 7.31 10.85
CA TYR A 316 27.66 7.17 10.86
C TYR A 316 26.97 8.04 11.92
N ARG A 317 27.55 8.14 13.12
CA ARG A 317 27.05 9.03 14.18
C ARG A 317 27.20 10.50 13.78
N SER A 318 28.28 10.88 13.11
CA SER A 318 28.45 12.24 12.57
C SER A 318 27.40 12.57 11.51
N GLN A 319 27.09 11.64 10.59
CA GLN A 319 26.00 11.84 9.63
C GLN A 319 24.62 11.97 10.29
N LEU A 320 24.38 11.19 11.34
CA LEU A 320 23.14 11.23 12.11
C LEU A 320 23.00 12.56 12.85
N LYS A 321 24.08 13.01 13.51
CA LYS A 321 24.17 14.32 14.17
C LYS A 321 23.90 15.47 13.20
N ASN A 322 24.51 15.45 12.02
CA ASN A 322 24.28 16.47 11.00
C ASN A 322 22.81 16.52 10.57
N LEU A 323 22.18 15.35 10.37
CA LEU A 323 20.75 15.30 10.07
C LEU A 323 19.92 15.88 11.21
N ALA A 324 20.21 15.49 12.46
CA ALA A 324 19.49 15.98 13.62
C ALA A 324 19.61 17.50 13.79
N THR A 325 20.78 18.08 13.53
CA THR A 325 20.97 19.54 13.54
C THR A 325 20.13 20.23 12.47
N VAL A 326 20.09 19.69 11.24
CA VAL A 326 19.24 20.24 10.17
C VAL A 326 17.76 20.18 10.54
N LEU A 327 17.31 19.06 11.11
CA LEU A 327 15.93 18.90 11.55
C LEU A 327 15.60 19.81 12.73
N TYR A 328 16.53 19.97 13.68
CA TYR A 328 16.37 20.91 14.80
C TYR A 328 16.12 22.33 14.29
N VAL A 329 16.97 22.83 13.38
CA VAL A 329 16.82 24.17 12.80
C VAL A 329 15.46 24.29 12.09
N LYS A 330 15.13 23.34 11.22
CA LYS A 330 13.85 23.32 10.50
C LYS A 330 12.64 23.34 11.45
N TRP A 331 12.66 22.51 12.49
CA TRP A 331 11.55 22.42 13.45
C TRP A 331 11.48 23.64 14.36
N HIS A 332 12.62 24.25 14.68
CA HIS A 332 12.68 25.50 15.43
C HIS A 332 12.11 26.67 14.62
N GLU A 333 12.39 26.76 13.32
CA GLU A 333 11.80 27.78 12.43
C GLU A 333 10.26 27.69 12.38
N LEU A 334 9.67 26.51 12.57
CA LEU A 334 8.20 26.36 12.65
C LEU A 334 7.61 26.94 13.96
N LEU A 335 8.44 27.13 14.98
CA LEU A 335 8.06 27.77 16.25
C LEU A 335 8.15 29.30 16.19
N GLU A 336 8.84 29.88 15.20
CA GLU A 336 8.93 31.35 15.01
C GLU A 336 7.73 31.91 14.23
#